data_AF-A0A927THH9-F1
#
_entry.id   AF-A0A927THH9-F1
#
_cell.length_a   1.000
_cell.length_b   1.000
_cell.length_c   1.000
_cell.angle_alpha   90.00
_cell.angle_beta   90.00
_cell.angle_gamma   90.00
#
_symmetry.space_group_name_H-M   'P 1'
#
loop_
_entity.id
_entity.type
_entity.pdbx_description
1 polymer ?
#
loop_
_entity_poly.entity_id
_entity_poly.type
_entity_poly.pdbx_seq_one_letter_code
_entity_poly.pdbx_strand_id
1 'polypeptide(L)'
;MTTRERYLAAKELYAAIGVDTDAAIAKLKEIPVSLHCWQGDDVIGFDHDGPLTGGIQTTGNYPGKARTPEELMADMEQAIRLMPGKKKLNVHACYAIFEEGEHVDRDKIEPKHFAKWVEFAKARNMGIDFNPTFFSHPKVKDGLTLTSPDEETRKFWVEHGKACI
;
A
#
# COMPACT_ATOMS: atom_id res chain seq x y z
N MET A 1 40.69 -4.21 1.80
CA MET A 1 39.94 -2.95 1.64
C MET A 1 38.66 -2.98 2.45
N THR A 2 38.45 -1.99 3.31
CA THR A 2 37.21 -1.78 4.10
C THR A 2 36.06 -1.25 3.23
N THR A 3 34.81 -1.32 3.70
CA THR A 3 33.64 -0.74 3.00
C THR A 3 33.83 0.76 2.71
N ARG A 4 34.44 1.48 3.67
CA ARG A 4 34.76 2.90 3.53
C ARG A 4 35.78 3.14 2.41
N GLU A 5 36.86 2.36 2.38
CA GLU A 5 37.89 2.47 1.33
C GLU A 5 37.31 2.17 -0.06
N ARG A 6 36.42 1.18 -0.18
CA ARG A 6 35.74 0.88 -1.45
C ARG A 6 34.83 2.03 -1.90
N TYR A 7 34.10 2.65 -0.97
CA TYR A 7 33.24 3.78 -1.30
C TYR A 7 34.06 5.01 -1.74
N LEU A 8 35.17 5.31 -1.07
CA LEU A 8 36.06 6.42 -1.46
C LEU A 8 36.65 6.20 -2.86
N ALA A 9 37.12 5.00 -3.16
CA ALA A 9 37.59 4.66 -4.50
C ALA A 9 36.48 4.82 -5.55
N ALA A 10 35.25 4.38 -5.26
CA ALA A 10 34.12 4.59 -6.18
C ALA A 10 33.80 6.08 -6.37
N LYS A 11 33.83 6.87 -5.30
CA LYS A 11 33.60 8.31 -5.35
C LYS A 11 34.57 9.03 -6.28
N GLU A 12 35.86 8.66 -6.24
CA GLU A 12 36.88 9.19 -7.16
C GLU A 12 36.57 8.83 -8.63
N LEU A 13 36.18 7.58 -8.89
CA LEU A 13 35.81 7.12 -10.24
C LEU A 13 34.61 7.89 -10.82
N TYR A 14 33.57 8.12 -10.01
CA TYR A 14 32.40 8.89 -10.43
C TYR A 14 32.72 10.39 -10.60
N ALA A 15 33.59 10.95 -9.74
CA ALA A 15 34.02 12.33 -9.88
C ALA A 15 34.77 12.58 -11.19
N ALA A 16 35.55 11.61 -11.68
CA ALA A 16 36.27 11.70 -12.95
C ALA A 16 35.36 11.86 -14.18
N ILE A 17 34.08 11.49 -14.07
CA ILE A 17 33.06 11.68 -15.12
C ILE A 17 32.05 12.79 -14.76
N GLY A 18 32.36 13.62 -13.76
CA GLY A 18 31.53 14.77 -13.37
C GLY A 18 30.33 14.44 -12.48
N VAL A 19 30.33 13.28 -11.81
CA VAL A 19 29.23 12.87 -10.91
C VAL A 19 29.62 13.05 -9.45
N ASP A 20 28.86 13.87 -8.71
CA ASP A 20 28.97 13.99 -7.26
C ASP A 20 28.08 12.95 -6.57
N THR A 21 28.71 11.91 -6.03
CA THR A 21 28.00 10.79 -5.37
C THR A 21 27.44 11.17 -4.00
N ASP A 22 28.03 12.13 -3.28
CA ASP A 22 27.50 12.59 -1.99
C ASP A 22 26.22 13.37 -2.23
N ALA A 23 26.21 14.27 -3.22
CA ALA A 23 25.02 15.02 -3.62
C ALA A 23 23.90 14.09 -4.10
N ALA A 24 24.24 13.07 -4.89
CA ALA A 24 23.28 12.07 -5.35
C ALA A 24 22.66 11.28 -4.17
N ILE A 25 23.46 10.83 -3.21
CA ILE A 25 22.98 10.11 -2.02
C ILE A 25 22.13 11.03 -1.13
N ALA A 26 22.53 12.30 -0.97
CA ALA A 26 21.75 13.28 -0.22
C ALA A 26 20.37 13.49 -0.86
N LYS A 27 20.30 13.58 -2.20
CA LYS A 27 19.03 13.68 -2.92
C LYS A 27 18.20 12.41 -2.81
N LEU A 28 18.82 11.23 -2.93
CA LEU A 28 18.14 9.93 -2.84
C LEU A 28 17.41 9.75 -1.50
N LYS A 29 18.01 10.20 -0.39
CA LYS A 29 17.40 10.13 0.94
C LYS A 29 16.05 10.85 1.03
N GLU A 30 15.85 11.88 0.20
CA GLU A 30 14.68 12.76 0.22
C GLU A 30 13.54 12.31 -0.68
N ILE A 31 13.76 11.39 -1.62
CA ILE A 31 12.74 10.92 -2.55
C ILE A 31 11.94 9.79 -1.89
N PRO A 32 10.65 9.99 -1.56
CA PRO A 32 9.85 8.96 -0.92
C PRO A 32 9.47 7.85 -1.92
N VAL A 33 9.54 6.60 -1.46
CA VAL A 33 8.98 5.44 -2.16
C VAL A 33 7.67 5.04 -1.50
N SER A 34 6.59 4.92 -2.28
CA SER A 34 5.28 4.52 -1.78
C SER A 34 5.16 3.00 -1.74
N LEU A 35 5.03 2.46 -0.53
CA LEU A 35 5.00 1.02 -0.26
C LEU A 35 3.56 0.53 -0.26
N HIS A 36 3.27 -0.46 -1.09
CA HIS A 36 1.96 -1.07 -1.22
C HIS A 36 1.66 -2.00 -0.04
N CYS A 37 0.55 -1.76 0.67
CA CYS A 37 0.16 -2.55 1.84
C CYS A 37 -0.13 -4.02 1.48
N TRP A 38 -0.68 -4.25 0.29
CA TRP A 38 -1.22 -5.54 -0.12
C TRP A 38 -0.20 -6.65 -0.37
N GLN A 39 1.09 -6.33 -0.32
CA GLN A 39 2.13 -7.35 -0.31
C GLN A 39 2.13 -8.17 0.98
N GLY A 40 1.73 -7.60 2.11
CA GLY A 40 1.85 -8.27 3.41
C GLY A 40 0.83 -9.40 3.63
N ASP A 41 -0.25 -9.43 2.87
CA ASP A 41 -1.39 -10.32 3.10
C ASP A 41 -1.92 -10.98 1.82
N ASP A 42 -1.16 -10.95 0.72
CA ASP A 42 -1.57 -11.46 -0.58
C ASP A 42 -2.81 -10.78 -1.20
N VAL A 43 -3.01 -9.48 -0.96
CA VAL A 43 -4.15 -8.69 -1.50
C VAL A 43 -5.51 -9.17 -1.00
N ILE A 44 -5.58 -9.70 0.23
CA ILE A 44 -6.85 -10.13 0.82
C ILE A 44 -7.65 -8.93 1.32
N GLY A 45 -7.00 -8.00 2.02
CA GLY A 45 -7.70 -6.94 2.74
C GLY A 45 -8.37 -7.44 4.02
N PHE A 46 -9.24 -6.61 4.58
CA PHE A 46 -9.95 -6.85 5.84
C PHE A 46 -11.48 -6.78 5.70
N ASP A 47 -11.98 -6.55 4.48
CA ASP A 47 -13.42 -6.40 4.19
C ASP A 47 -14.08 -7.64 3.58
N HIS A 48 -13.33 -8.73 3.34
CA HIS A 48 -13.89 -10.01 2.88
C HIS A 48 -12.98 -11.22 3.17
N ASP A 49 -13.59 -12.42 3.27
CA ASP A 49 -12.88 -13.71 3.40
C ASP A 49 -12.77 -14.49 2.07
N GLY A 50 -13.20 -13.89 0.96
CA GLY A 50 -13.26 -14.53 -0.37
C GLY A 50 -11.93 -14.59 -1.14
N PRO A 51 -11.87 -15.38 -2.23
CA PRO A 51 -10.69 -15.45 -3.09
C PRO A 51 -10.44 -14.13 -3.82
N LEU A 52 -9.18 -13.90 -4.20
CA LEU A 52 -8.81 -12.79 -5.08
C LEU A 52 -9.43 -12.99 -6.47
N THR A 53 -10.11 -11.97 -6.98
CA THR A 53 -10.74 -11.95 -8.32
C THR A 53 -10.37 -10.68 -9.07
N GLY A 54 -10.96 -10.44 -10.25
CA GLY A 54 -10.69 -9.25 -11.06
C GLY A 54 -9.47 -9.40 -11.99
N GLY A 55 -9.03 -10.63 -12.24
CA GLY A 55 -7.93 -10.92 -13.19
C GLY A 55 -6.53 -10.80 -12.59
N ILE A 56 -6.41 -10.56 -11.29
CA ILE A 56 -5.16 -10.55 -10.54
C ILE A 56 -5.05 -11.79 -9.66
N GLN A 57 -3.82 -12.26 -9.44
CA GLN A 57 -3.53 -13.45 -8.65
C GLN A 57 -2.23 -13.25 -7.86
N THR A 58 -2.23 -13.74 -6.62
CA THR A 58 -1.03 -13.99 -5.82
C THR A 58 -0.70 -15.47 -5.91
N THR A 59 0.57 -15.79 -6.09
CA THR A 59 1.03 -17.16 -6.35
C THR A 59 2.07 -17.61 -5.33
N GLY A 60 2.00 -18.87 -4.93
CA GLY A 60 2.84 -19.44 -3.89
C GLY A 60 2.09 -19.59 -2.57
N ASN A 61 2.61 -20.46 -1.69
CA ASN A 61 2.01 -20.78 -0.38
C ASN A 61 3.03 -20.54 0.75
N TYR A 62 3.79 -19.45 0.68
CA TYR A 62 4.75 -19.13 1.73
C TYR A 62 3.98 -18.80 3.03
N PRO A 63 4.33 -19.40 4.18
CA PRO A 63 3.58 -19.19 5.42
C PRO A 63 3.85 -17.79 6.00
N GLY A 64 2.95 -17.34 6.88
CA GLY A 64 3.19 -16.16 7.73
C GLY A 64 2.68 -14.83 7.19
N LYS A 65 1.82 -14.82 6.17
CA LYS A 65 1.14 -13.60 5.75
C LYS A 65 0.29 -13.00 6.87
N ALA A 66 0.20 -11.68 6.90
CA ALA A 66 -0.64 -10.96 7.82
C ALA A 66 -2.14 -11.29 7.61
N ARG A 67 -2.88 -11.38 8.70
CA ARG A 67 -4.32 -11.67 8.72
C ARG A 67 -5.12 -10.61 9.47
N THR A 68 -4.44 -9.72 10.20
CA THR A 68 -5.05 -8.61 10.92
C THR A 68 -4.33 -7.31 10.60
N PRO A 69 -4.97 -6.15 10.84
CA PRO A 69 -4.31 -4.86 10.72
C PRO A 69 -3.02 -4.75 11.55
N GLU A 70 -3.02 -5.30 12.75
CA GLU A 70 -1.87 -5.27 13.67
C GLU A 70 -0.72 -6.12 13.14
N GLU A 71 -0.99 -7.33 12.63
CA GLU A 71 0.01 -8.18 11.98
C GLU A 71 0.61 -7.44 10.76
N LEU A 72 -0.24 -6.85 9.90
CA LEU A 72 0.21 -6.15 8.70
C LEU A 72 1.07 -4.93 9.03
N MET A 73 0.66 -4.12 10.01
CA MET A 73 1.44 -2.96 10.45
C MET A 73 2.77 -3.36 11.09
N ALA A 74 2.83 -4.49 11.80
CA ALA A 74 4.07 -5.04 12.36
C ALA A 74 5.04 -5.52 11.26
N ASP A 75 4.52 -6.19 10.22
CA ASP A 75 5.32 -6.60 9.07
C ASP A 75 5.87 -5.39 8.31
N MET A 76 5.04 -4.36 8.10
CA MET A 76 5.45 -3.10 7.50
C MET A 76 6.53 -2.40 8.32
N GLU A 77 6.42 -2.38 9.66
CA GLU A 77 7.45 -1.82 10.55
C GLU A 77 8.80 -2.49 10.34
N GLN A 78 8.81 -3.83 10.34
CA GLN A 78 10.03 -4.59 10.18
C GLN A 78 10.65 -4.36 8.79
N ALA A 79 9.83 -4.28 7.74
CA ALA A 79 10.30 -3.97 6.39
C ALA A 79 10.89 -2.53 6.32
N ILE A 80 10.18 -1.54 6.84
CA ILE A 80 10.60 -0.12 6.85
C ILE A 80 11.94 0.04 7.56
N ARG A 81 12.16 -0.66 8.68
CA ARG A 81 13.44 -0.64 9.42
C ARG A 81 14.64 -1.06 8.58
N LEU A 82 14.43 -1.91 7.58
CA LEU A 82 15.48 -2.42 6.69
C LEU A 82 15.67 -1.57 5.43
N MET A 83 14.81 -0.57 5.19
CA MET A 83 14.82 0.23 3.96
C MET A 83 15.28 1.68 4.22
N PRO A 84 16.42 2.12 3.66
CA PRO A 84 16.90 3.49 3.83
C PRO A 84 16.05 4.51 3.07
N GLY A 85 16.05 5.76 3.55
CA GLY A 85 15.37 6.90 2.91
C GLY A 85 13.88 7.00 3.28
N LYS A 86 13.22 8.05 2.77
CA LYS A 86 11.80 8.33 3.06
C LYS A 86 10.86 7.29 2.45
N LYS A 87 9.70 7.12 3.06
CA LYS A 87 8.64 6.19 2.63
C LYS A 87 7.27 6.87 2.67
N LYS A 88 6.36 6.34 1.87
CA LYS A 88 4.90 6.58 1.95
C LYS A 88 4.19 5.23 2.05
N LEU A 89 2.96 5.23 2.54
CA LEU A 89 2.07 4.09 2.47
C LEU A 89 1.19 4.23 1.23
N ASN A 90 0.91 3.12 0.56
CA ASN A 90 -0.10 3.04 -0.47
C ASN A 90 -1.16 2.02 -0.03
N VAL A 91 -2.35 2.52 0.26
CA VAL A 91 -3.43 1.76 0.92
C VAL A 91 -4.57 1.54 -0.06
N HIS A 92 -5.17 0.35 -0.02
CA HIS A 92 -6.40 0.05 -0.75
C HIS A 92 -7.63 0.18 0.17
N ALA A 93 -8.79 0.53 -0.38
CA ALA A 93 -10.01 0.68 0.41
C ALA A 93 -10.47 -0.59 1.15
N CYS A 94 -10.16 -1.77 0.61
CA CYS A 94 -10.43 -3.05 1.28
C CYS A 94 -9.60 -3.26 2.56
N TYR A 95 -8.64 -2.38 2.88
CA TYR A 95 -7.91 -2.35 4.15
C TYR A 95 -8.55 -1.40 5.17
N ALA A 96 -9.83 -1.04 5.00
CA ALA A 96 -10.60 -0.35 6.03
C ALA A 96 -10.55 -1.16 7.34
N ILE A 97 -10.39 -0.46 8.46
CA ILE A 97 -10.35 -1.06 9.79
C ILE A 97 -11.59 -0.59 10.54
N PHE A 98 -12.46 -1.54 10.87
CA PHE A 98 -13.69 -1.28 11.61
C PHE A 98 -13.50 -1.56 13.10
N GLU A 99 -14.21 -0.81 13.93
CA GLU A 99 -14.30 -1.10 15.36
C GLU A 99 -15.23 -2.29 15.63
N GLU A 100 -15.14 -2.88 16.82
CA GLU A 100 -15.95 -4.04 17.19
C GLU A 100 -17.45 -3.74 17.05
N GLY A 101 -18.15 -4.55 16.25
CA GLY A 101 -19.58 -4.38 15.96
C GLY A 101 -19.91 -3.35 14.88
N GLU A 102 -18.92 -2.68 14.29
CA GLU A 102 -19.08 -1.83 13.11
C GLU A 102 -18.73 -2.60 11.83
N HIS A 103 -19.54 -2.44 10.78
CA HIS A 103 -19.19 -2.84 9.44
C HIS A 103 -20.01 -2.01 8.44
N VAL A 104 -19.36 -1.48 7.40
CA VAL A 104 -20.03 -0.82 6.28
C VAL A 104 -19.49 -1.34 4.96
N ASP A 105 -20.31 -1.28 3.92
CA ASP A 105 -19.89 -1.66 2.56
C ASP A 105 -19.02 -0.55 1.93
N ARG A 106 -18.31 -0.88 0.85
CA ARG A 106 -17.32 -0.03 0.18
C ARG A 106 -17.86 1.33 -0.27
N ASP A 107 -19.14 1.43 -0.61
CA ASP A 107 -19.78 2.69 -0.99
C ASP A 107 -20.15 3.59 0.20
N LYS A 108 -19.78 3.19 1.42
CA LYS A 108 -20.09 3.87 2.68
C LYS A 108 -18.87 4.03 3.61
N ILE A 109 -17.68 3.67 3.14
CA ILE A 109 -16.45 3.90 3.91
C ILE A 109 -16.21 5.40 4.11
N GLU A 110 -15.59 5.74 5.23
CA GLU A 110 -15.36 7.09 5.70
C GLU A 110 -13.91 7.21 6.23
N PRO A 111 -13.36 8.43 6.36
CA PRO A 111 -12.01 8.63 6.89
C PRO A 111 -11.76 7.98 8.26
N LYS A 112 -12.80 7.82 9.10
CA LYS A 112 -12.70 7.17 10.41
C LYS A 112 -12.24 5.71 10.32
N HIS A 113 -12.60 5.00 9.25
CA HIS A 113 -12.21 3.60 9.01
C HIS A 113 -10.73 3.47 8.62
N PHE A 114 -10.03 4.59 8.40
CA PHE A 114 -8.60 4.65 8.11
C PHE A 114 -7.81 5.40 9.17
N ALA A 115 -8.42 5.75 10.31
CA ALA A 115 -7.76 6.50 11.38
C ALA A 115 -6.48 5.81 11.89
N LYS A 116 -6.52 4.49 12.08
CA LYS A 116 -5.35 3.68 12.50
C LYS A 116 -4.21 3.72 11.47
N TRP A 117 -4.53 3.75 10.17
CA TRP A 117 -3.53 3.95 9.12
C TRP A 117 -2.89 5.35 9.16
N VAL A 118 -3.71 6.38 9.40
CA VAL A 118 -3.24 7.76 9.57
C VAL A 118 -2.33 7.89 10.79
N GLU A 119 -2.70 7.28 11.92
CA GLU A 119 -1.87 7.22 13.13
C GLU A 119 -0.52 6.52 12.85
N PHE A 120 -0.56 5.36 12.19
CA PHE A 120 0.64 4.62 11.81
C PHE A 120 1.57 5.46 10.93
N ALA A 121 1.04 6.15 9.93
CA ALA A 121 1.81 7.01 9.03
C ALA A 121 2.39 8.25 9.75
N LYS A 122 1.58 8.92 10.59
CA LYS A 122 2.02 10.09 11.37
C LYS A 122 3.16 9.76 12.31
N ALA A 123 3.09 8.64 13.03
CA ALA A 123 4.14 8.20 13.94
C ALA A 123 5.50 8.00 13.24
N ARG A 124 5.50 7.82 11.91
CA ARG A 124 6.69 7.56 11.07
C ARG A 124 7.03 8.69 10.12
N ASN A 125 6.32 9.83 10.20
CA ASN A 125 6.46 10.94 9.26
C ASN A 125 6.30 10.51 7.79
N MET A 126 5.32 9.65 7.54
CA MET A 126 5.01 9.11 6.21
C MET A 126 3.74 9.77 5.65
N GLY A 127 3.72 9.98 4.33
CA GLY A 127 2.50 10.29 3.61
C GLY A 127 1.70 9.03 3.27
N ILE A 128 0.43 9.20 2.90
CA ILE A 128 -0.46 8.12 2.45
C ILE A 128 -0.93 8.42 1.02
N ASP A 129 -0.86 7.42 0.17
CA ASP A 129 -1.55 7.28 -1.11
C ASP A 129 -2.71 6.29 -0.93
N PHE A 130 -3.76 6.44 -1.74
CA PHE A 130 -5.01 5.70 -1.55
C PHE A 130 -5.60 5.20 -2.88
N ASN A 131 -6.27 4.05 -2.83
CA ASN A 131 -6.88 3.42 -4.00
C ASN A 131 -8.29 2.90 -3.66
N PRO A 132 -9.32 3.24 -4.46
CA PRO A 132 -10.59 2.50 -4.43
C PRO A 132 -10.39 1.04 -4.86
N THR A 133 -11.05 0.09 -4.20
CA THR A 133 -10.99 -1.36 -4.51
C THR A 133 -12.17 -1.78 -5.38
N PHE A 134 -11.94 -1.91 -6.69
CA PHE A 134 -12.96 -2.31 -7.69
C PHE A 134 -12.96 -3.80 -8.06
N PHE A 135 -12.46 -4.68 -7.19
CA PHE A 135 -12.35 -6.13 -7.43
C PHE A 135 -12.68 -6.92 -6.17
N SER A 136 -12.81 -8.26 -6.25
CA SER A 136 -13.10 -9.12 -5.09
C SER A 136 -14.28 -8.65 -4.27
N HIS A 137 -15.42 -8.44 -4.95
CA HIS A 137 -16.64 -7.98 -4.30
C HIS A 137 -17.87 -8.55 -4.99
N PRO A 138 -18.95 -8.90 -4.26
CA PRO A 138 -20.20 -9.39 -4.86
C PRO A 138 -20.86 -8.41 -5.84
N LYS A 139 -20.57 -7.11 -5.75
CA LYS A 139 -21.03 -6.09 -6.71
C LYS A 139 -20.20 -6.05 -8.00
N VAL A 140 -19.19 -6.90 -8.18
CA VAL A 140 -18.59 -7.11 -9.50
C VAL A 140 -19.50 -8.07 -10.27
N LYS A 141 -20.07 -7.61 -11.39
CA LYS A 141 -21.01 -8.39 -12.20
C LYS A 141 -20.43 -8.62 -13.58
N ASP A 142 -20.32 -9.88 -13.99
CA ASP A 142 -19.75 -10.28 -15.28
C ASP A 142 -18.34 -9.72 -15.54
N GLY A 143 -17.55 -9.54 -14.47
CA GLY A 143 -16.22 -8.94 -14.52
C GLY A 143 -16.20 -7.41 -14.70
N LEU A 144 -17.35 -6.74 -14.59
CA LEU A 144 -17.51 -5.31 -14.81
C LEU A 144 -17.88 -4.57 -13.51
N THR A 145 -17.41 -3.32 -13.42
CA THR A 145 -17.67 -2.40 -12.30
C THR A 145 -18.23 -1.06 -12.80
N LEU A 146 -17.39 -0.03 -12.95
CA LEU A 146 -17.79 1.30 -13.42
C LEU A 146 -18.41 1.28 -14.83
N THR A 147 -18.08 0.27 -15.63
CA THR A 147 -18.55 0.07 -17.01
C THR A 147 -19.65 -0.98 -17.12
N SER A 148 -20.15 -1.52 -16.00
CA SER A 148 -21.20 -2.54 -16.02
C SER A 148 -22.46 -2.02 -16.73
N PRO A 149 -23.19 -2.82 -17.54
CA PRO A 149 -24.48 -2.40 -18.07
C PRO A 149 -25.56 -2.31 -16.98
N ASP A 150 -25.35 -2.95 -15.83
CA ASP A 150 -26.24 -2.94 -14.67
C ASP A 150 -26.12 -1.62 -13.89
N GLU A 151 -27.22 -0.88 -13.79
CA GLU A 151 -27.22 0.47 -13.20
C GLU A 151 -26.92 0.46 -11.70
N GLU A 152 -27.46 -0.51 -10.95
CA GLU A 152 -27.20 -0.63 -9.52
C GLU A 152 -25.72 -0.91 -9.25
N THR A 153 -25.11 -1.80 -10.04
CA THR A 153 -23.68 -2.11 -10.00
C THR A 153 -22.84 -0.86 -10.28
N ARG A 154 -23.11 -0.14 -11.37
CA ARG A 154 -22.37 1.11 -11.67
C ARG A 154 -22.52 2.14 -10.57
N LYS A 155 -23.75 2.34 -10.08
CA LYS A 155 -24.05 3.33 -9.03
C LYS A 155 -23.25 3.01 -7.77
N PHE A 156 -23.24 1.75 -7.34
CA PHE A 156 -22.44 1.31 -6.20
C PHE A 156 -20.95 1.67 -6.36
N TRP A 157 -20.35 1.34 -7.52
CA TRP A 157 -18.93 1.63 -7.75
C TRP A 157 -18.61 3.12 -7.93
N VAL A 158 -19.54 3.91 -8.48
CA VAL A 158 -19.42 5.37 -8.52
C VAL A 158 -19.42 5.96 -7.12
N GLU A 159 -20.35 5.52 -6.25
CA GLU A 159 -20.39 5.99 -4.86
C GLU A 159 -19.16 5.53 -4.06
N HIS A 160 -18.66 4.30 -4.29
CA HIS A 160 -17.39 3.85 -3.73
C HIS A 160 -16.21 4.73 -4.18
N GLY A 161 -16.11 5.02 -5.48
CA GLY A 161 -15.07 5.90 -6.00
C GLY A 161 -15.11 7.29 -5.37
N LYS A 162 -16.31 7.85 -5.14
CA LYS A 162 -16.49 9.13 -4.43
C LYS A 162 -16.10 9.05 -2.97
N ALA A 163 -16.44 7.97 -2.26
CA ALA A 163 -16.07 7.77 -0.86
C ALA A 163 -14.54 7.68 -0.65
N CYS A 164 -13.77 7.37 -1.70
CA CYS A 164 -12.31 7.29 -1.69
C CYS A 164 -11.58 8.61 -2.01
N ILE A 165 -12.30 9.70 -2.27
CA ILE A 165 -11.75 11.04 -2.61
C ILE A 165 -11.93 11.98 -1.42
#